data_AF-A0A6M0ETM6-F1
#
_entry.id   AF-A0A6M0ETM6-F1
#
_cell.length_a   1.000
_cell.length_b   1.000
_cell.length_c   1.000
_cell.angle_alpha   90.00
_cell.angle_beta   90.00
_cell.angle_gamma   90.00
#
_symmetry.space_group_name_H-M   'P 1'
#
loop_
_entity.id
_entity.type
_entity.pdbx_description
1 polymer ?
#
loop_
_entity_poly.entity_id
_entity_poly.type
_entity_poly.pdbx_seq_one_letter_code
_entity_poly.pdbx_strand_id
1 'polypeptide(L)' 'MTPSLANFLWSIVWGSLIVVIPATVALIFISQQDKIKRS' A
#
# COMPACT_ATOMS: atom_id res chain seq x y z
N MET A 1 -3.00 -24.91 11.33
CA MET A 1 -3.71 -23.62 11.48
C MET A 1 -5.20 -23.90 11.43
N THR A 2 -6.00 -23.35 12.35
CA THR A 2 -7.46 -23.43 12.21
C THR A 2 -7.88 -22.59 11.00
N PRO A 3 -9.00 -22.94 10.32
CA PRO A 3 -9.50 -22.12 9.22
C PRO A 3 -9.73 -20.65 9.61
N SER A 4 -10.21 -20.40 10.82
CA SER A 4 -10.44 -19.03 11.33
C SER A 4 -9.15 -18.22 11.49
N LEU A 5 -8.09 -18.82 12.04
CA LEU A 5 -6.80 -18.14 12.20
C LEU A 5 -6.15 -17.86 10.83
N ALA A 6 -6.24 -18.80 9.88
CA ALA A 6 -5.75 -18.59 8.52
C ALA A 6 -6.49 -17.43 7.83
N ASN A 7 -7.81 -17.39 7.93
CA ASN A 7 -8.62 -16.32 7.35
C ASN A 7 -8.34 -14.95 7.99
N PHE A 8 -8.08 -14.91 9.30
CA PHE A 8 -7.66 -13.69 9.98
C PHE A 8 -6.32 -13.16 9.45
N LEU A 9 -5.33 -14.02 9.24
CA LEU A 9 -4.05 -13.57 8.67
C LEU A 9 -4.20 -13.13 7.21
N TRP A 10 -5.02 -13.84 6.42
CA TRP A 10 -5.31 -13.45 5.04
C TRP A 10 -6.04 -12.12 4.93
N SER A 11 -6.95 -11.80 5.86
CA SER A 11 -7.63 -10.50 5.84
C SER A 11 -6.66 -9.35 6.12
N ILE A 12 -5.66 -9.55 6.99
CA ILE A 12 -4.59 -8.57 7.22
C ILE A 12 -3.74 -8.39 5.96
N VAL A 13 -3.34 -9.49 5.31
CA VAL A 13 -2.54 -9.44 4.08
C VAL A 13 -3.27 -8.69 2.98
N TRP A 14 -4.53 -9.06 2.70
CA TRP A 14 -5.32 -8.39 1.67
C TRP A 14 -5.66 -6.94 2.04
N GLY A 15 -6.02 -6.68 3.30
CA GLY A 15 -6.31 -5.33 3.79
C GLY A 15 -5.09 -4.41 3.67
N SER A 16 -3.90 -4.89 4.05
CA SER A 16 -2.66 -4.13 3.90
C SER A 16 -2.28 -3.91 2.45
N LEU A 17 -2.36 -4.93 1.58
CA LEU A 17 -2.06 -4.79 0.16
C LEU A 17 -2.93 -3.73 -0.53
N ILE A 18 -4.25 -3.80 -0.30
CA ILE A 18 -5.22 -2.90 -0.94
C ILE A 18 -5.05 -1.45 -0.44
N VAL A 19 -4.56 -1.23 0.78
CA VAL A 19 -4.32 0.12 1.31
C VAL A 19 -2.93 0.65 0.91
N VAL A 20 -1.88 -0.15 1.09
CA VAL A 20 -0.48 0.28 0.94
C VAL A 20 -0.12 0.47 -0.53
N ILE A 21 -0.59 -0.39 -1.45
CA ILE A 21 -0.26 -0.26 -2.87
C ILE A 21 -0.77 1.07 -3.45
N PRO A 22 -2.07 1.42 -3.36
CA PRO A 22 -2.56 2.68 -3.89
C PRO A 22 -1.97 3.90 -3.19
N ALA A 23 -1.80 3.85 -1.85
CA ALA A 23 -1.17 4.93 -1.10
C ALA A 23 0.25 5.19 -1.59
N THR A 24 1.06 4.13 -1.78
CA THR A 24 2.44 4.25 -2.24
C THR A 24 2.50 4.76 -3.69
N VAL A 25 1.63 4.27 -4.57
CA VAL A 25 1.52 4.75 -5.96
C VAL A 25 1.18 6.24 -6.00
N ALA A 26 0.21 6.69 -5.21
CA ALA A 26 -0.19 8.09 -5.12
C ALA A 26 0.96 8.96 -4.62
N LEU A 27 1.64 8.55 -3.55
CA LEU A 27 2.80 9.27 -3.00
C LEU A 27 3.95 9.36 -4.00
N ILE A 28 4.27 8.27 -4.70
CA ILE A 28 5.29 8.28 -5.75
C ILE A 28 4.87 9.25 -6.86
N PHE A 29 3.64 9.13 -7.37
CA PHE A 29 3.14 9.98 -8.45
C PHE A 29 3.23 11.47 -8.09
N ILE A 30 2.72 11.87 -6.94
CA ILE A 30 2.77 13.25 -6.44
C ILE A 30 4.23 13.70 -6.27
N SER A 31 5.09 12.85 -5.69
CA SER A 31 6.52 13.18 -5.51
C SER A 31 7.26 13.43 -6.83
N GLN A 32 6.81 12.85 -7.95
CA GLN A 32 7.39 13.11 -9.27
C GLN A 32 6.88 14.43 -9.87
N GLN A 33 5.61 14.76 -9.65
CA GLN A 33 5.00 16.00 -10.15
C GLN A 33 5.58 17.22 -9.42
N ASP A 34 5.74 17.14 -8.10
CA ASP A 34 6.14 18.26 -7.25
C ASP A 34 7.66 18.35 -7.04
N LYS A 35 8.46 17.86 -7.99
CA LYS A 35 9.92 17.94 -7.91
C LYS A 35 10.41 19.38 -8.01
N ILE A 36 11.15 19.83 -6.99
CA ILE A 36 11.89 21.09 -7.03
C ILE A 36 12.98 20.98 -8.10
N LYS A 37 12.81 21.70 -9.21
CA LYS A 37 13.84 21.87 -10.24
C LYS A 37 14.78 22.98 -9.79
N ARG A 38 16.06 22.65 -9.60
CA ARG A 38 17.12 23.64 -9.38
C ARG A 38 17.90 23.76 -10.69
N SER A 39 18.00 24.98 -11.23
CA SER A 39 18.83 25.29 -12.40
C SER A 39 20.28 25.46 -12.02
#